data_AF-A0A7C8ZMX8-F1
#
_entry.id   AF-A0A7C8ZMX8-F1
#
_cell.length_a   1.000
_cell.length_b   1.000
_cell.length_c   1.000
_cell.angle_alpha   90.00
_cell.angle_beta   90.00
_cell.angle_gamma   90.00
#
_symmetry.space_group_name_H-M   'P 1'
#
loop_
_entity.id
_entity.type
_entity.pdbx_description
1 polymer ?
#
loop_
_entity_poly.entity_id
_entity_poly.type
_entity_poly.pdbx_seq_one_letter_code
_entity_poly.pdbx_strand_id
1 'polypeptide(L)'
;SKHIANFVWVSERVRSAKTRMELEKVLHMKGGNEDTSYAQTAYVAVPKGLEANKQNICLTSTSPTSVIKAYKDQFQKDTTMFLQSRSEELVKGGQMVLTYWGRATEDPTSAESTFAWDLLSVVLNQLTSEGTIEEEKVEAFNIPVYHPSSTEVVEGVEREGSFVINAVDVSQVDCDGQENGATVIAKRGEAPSRLLRSIVESILASQFGTAVIDEIFERYTRVFGDHMSRQRAVLTNVTISVTKK
;
A
#
# COMPACT_ATOMS: atom_id res chain seq x y z
N SER A 1 -0.16 -18.44 -3.17
CA SER A 1 0.44 -17.11 -3.33
C SER A 1 -0.56 -16.08 -2.83
N LYS A 2 -0.15 -15.20 -1.92
CA LYS A 2 -1.00 -14.09 -1.45
C LYS A 2 -0.74 -12.94 -2.42
N HIS A 3 -1.77 -12.51 -3.14
CA HIS A 3 -1.70 -11.40 -4.08
C HIS A 3 -1.75 -10.10 -3.29
N ILE A 4 -0.61 -9.41 -3.22
CA ILE A 4 -0.50 -8.10 -2.58
C ILE A 4 -1.02 -7.10 -3.59
N ALA A 5 -2.31 -6.77 -3.51
CA ALA A 5 -2.84 -5.55 -4.11
C ALA A 5 -2.28 -4.37 -3.29
N ASN A 6 -2.06 -3.21 -3.93
CA ASN A 6 -2.13 -1.92 -3.22
C ASN A 6 -3.29 -2.04 -2.24
N PHE A 7 -3.08 -1.83 -0.93
CA PHE A 7 -4.02 -2.17 0.14
C PHE A 7 -5.44 -1.72 -0.18
N VAL A 8 -6.21 -2.52 -0.93
CA VAL A 8 -7.58 -2.24 -1.32
C VAL A 8 -8.41 -3.23 -0.53
N TRP A 9 -8.95 -2.76 0.58
CA TRP A 9 -10.01 -3.51 1.25
C TRP A 9 -11.29 -3.33 0.47
N VAL A 10 -11.78 -4.44 -0.11
CA VAL A 10 -13.04 -4.49 -0.85
C VAL A 10 -14.11 -5.07 0.07
N SER A 11 -15.17 -4.31 0.33
CA SER A 11 -16.39 -4.87 0.93
C SER A 11 -17.57 -4.71 -0.03
N GLU A 12 -18.27 -5.80 -0.31
CA GLU A 12 -19.50 -5.82 -1.10
C GLU A 12 -20.71 -5.86 -0.18
N ARG A 13 -21.73 -5.04 -0.47
CA ARG A 13 -22.97 -5.02 0.32
C ARG A 13 -24.09 -5.71 -0.46
N VAL A 14 -24.68 -6.75 0.14
CA VAL A 14 -25.96 -7.33 -0.34
C VAL A 14 -27.08 -6.91 0.63
N ARG A 15 -27.69 -5.75 0.32
CA ARG A 15 -28.95 -5.11 0.82
C ARG A 15 -29.15 -4.83 2.33
N SER A 16 -29.17 -3.52 2.61
CA SER A 16 -30.17 -2.69 3.33
C SER A 16 -30.63 -2.99 4.77
N ALA A 17 -30.18 -2.13 5.72
CA ALA A 17 -31.04 -1.30 6.58
C ALA A 17 -30.22 -0.14 7.22
N LYS A 18 -30.95 0.87 7.70
CA LYS A 18 -30.54 2.24 8.07
C LYS A 18 -29.52 2.35 9.23
N THR A 19 -28.57 3.27 9.04
CA THR A 19 -27.85 4.08 10.06
C THR A 19 -27.04 3.35 11.12
N ARG A 20 -25.97 2.67 10.69
CA ARG A 20 -24.63 2.53 11.30
C ARG A 20 -23.82 1.64 10.36
N MET A 21 -22.53 1.90 10.13
CA MET A 21 -21.68 0.99 9.35
C MET A 21 -21.44 -0.27 10.19
N GLU A 22 -22.17 -1.34 9.88
CA GLU A 22 -21.87 -2.69 10.39
C GLU A 22 -21.27 -3.51 9.24
N LEU A 23 -20.03 -3.95 9.43
CA LEU A 23 -19.30 -4.84 8.53
C LEU A 23 -19.92 -6.25 8.64
N GLU A 24 -20.86 -6.58 7.75
CA GLU A 24 -21.57 -7.87 7.83
C GLU A 24 -20.80 -9.05 7.19
N LYS A 25 -19.79 -8.81 6.35
CA LYS A 25 -18.94 -9.89 5.78
C LYS A 25 -17.66 -9.36 5.14
N VAL A 26 -16.53 -9.93 5.53
CA VAL A 26 -15.28 -9.91 4.76
C VAL A 26 -15.37 -11.07 3.78
N LEU A 27 -15.67 -10.81 2.52
CA LEU A 27 -15.65 -11.85 1.49
C LEU A 27 -14.22 -12.02 0.99
N HIS A 28 -13.62 -13.19 1.27
CA HIS A 28 -12.46 -13.63 0.52
C HIS A 28 -12.89 -13.85 -0.94
N MET A 29 -12.20 -13.17 -1.86
CA MET A 29 -12.45 -13.30 -3.29
C MET A 29 -12.39 -14.78 -3.72
N LYS A 30 -13.48 -15.30 -4.28
CA LYS A 30 -13.43 -16.56 -5.03
C LYS A 30 -12.86 -16.26 -6.41
N GLY A 31 -11.85 -17.03 -6.80
CA GLY A 31 -11.08 -16.82 -8.02
C GLY A 31 -11.96 -16.72 -9.26
N GLY A 32 -11.73 -15.67 -10.07
CA GLY A 32 -12.24 -15.58 -11.43
C GLY A 32 -11.53 -16.57 -12.35
N ASN A 33 -12.09 -16.76 -13.55
CA ASN A 33 -11.52 -17.62 -14.58
C ASN A 33 -10.30 -16.95 -15.26
N GLU A 34 -9.45 -17.78 -15.86
CA GLU A 34 -8.00 -17.59 -16.01
C GLU A 34 -7.48 -16.27 -16.63
N ASP A 35 -8.29 -15.53 -17.40
CA ASP A 35 -7.87 -14.29 -18.07
C ASP A 35 -8.48 -12.99 -17.49
N THR A 36 -9.57 -13.07 -16.71
CA THR A 36 -10.25 -11.89 -16.13
C THR A 36 -10.16 -11.84 -14.60
N SER A 37 -9.53 -12.85 -14.00
CA SER A 37 -9.35 -12.94 -12.56
C SER A 37 -8.37 -11.89 -12.05
N TYR A 38 -8.88 -10.82 -11.42
CA TYR A 38 -8.01 -9.83 -10.74
C TYR A 38 -7.06 -10.49 -9.74
N ALA A 39 -7.42 -11.61 -9.11
CA ALA A 39 -6.51 -12.35 -8.25
C ALA A 39 -5.28 -12.88 -9.02
N GLN A 40 -5.42 -13.27 -10.28
CA GLN A 40 -4.30 -13.78 -11.10
C GLN A 40 -3.61 -12.68 -11.93
N THR A 41 -4.29 -11.58 -12.24
CA THR A 41 -3.78 -10.48 -13.08
C THR A 41 -3.41 -9.21 -12.32
N ALA A 42 -3.64 -9.14 -11.00
CA ALA A 42 -3.13 -8.09 -10.12
C ALA A 42 -1.61 -8.22 -9.96
N TYR A 43 -0.89 -7.97 -11.05
CA TYR A 43 0.52 -7.65 -11.01
C TYR A 43 0.62 -6.24 -10.46
N VAL A 44 0.76 -6.12 -9.14
CA VAL A 44 1.40 -4.94 -8.57
C VAL A 44 2.83 -4.95 -9.11
N ALA A 45 3.01 -4.27 -10.24
CA ALA A 45 4.24 -4.25 -11.00
C ALA A 45 5.01 -3.00 -10.62
N VAL A 46 6.31 -3.17 -10.38
CA VAL A 46 7.23 -2.04 -10.32
C VAL A 46 7.12 -1.30 -11.67
N PRO A 47 6.87 0.02 -11.68
CA PRO A 47 6.83 0.79 -12.91
C PRO A 47 8.09 0.55 -13.76
N LYS A 48 7.94 0.56 -15.08
CA LYS A 48 9.10 0.58 -15.98
C LYS A 48 9.74 1.97 -15.99
N GLY A 49 11.03 2.07 -16.28
CA GLY A 49 11.70 3.36 -16.42
C GLY A 49 12.21 3.97 -15.09
N LEU A 50 12.55 3.13 -14.11
CA LEU A 50 13.03 3.54 -12.79
C LEU A 50 14.56 3.56 -12.68
N GLU A 51 15.29 3.57 -13.79
CA GLU A 51 16.76 3.53 -13.83
C GLU A 51 17.40 4.74 -13.12
N ALA A 52 16.63 5.79 -12.87
CA ALA A 52 17.03 6.97 -12.13
C ALA A 52 16.70 6.94 -10.62
N ASN A 53 16.06 5.87 -10.10
CA ASN A 53 15.71 5.72 -8.68
C ASN A 53 16.76 4.94 -7.87
N LYS A 54 18.00 4.81 -8.36
CA LYS A 54 19.03 3.91 -7.81
C LYS A 54 19.36 4.10 -6.32
N GLN A 55 19.07 5.28 -5.76
CA GLN A 55 19.35 5.59 -4.34
C GLN A 55 18.12 5.44 -3.43
N ASN A 56 16.95 5.10 -3.98
CA ASN A 56 15.71 5.01 -3.24
C ASN A 56 15.00 3.69 -3.55
N ILE A 57 14.46 3.06 -2.51
CA ILE A 57 13.64 1.84 -2.67
C ILE A 57 12.17 2.16 -2.95
N CYS A 58 11.76 3.43 -2.92
CA CYS A 58 10.39 3.89 -3.13
C CYS A 58 10.38 5.33 -3.70
N LEU A 59 9.20 5.94 -3.82
CA LEU A 59 9.09 7.37 -4.08
C LEU A 59 9.54 8.17 -2.86
N THR A 60 10.43 9.13 -3.06
CA THR A 60 10.85 10.09 -2.05
C THR A 60 10.88 11.49 -2.63
N SER A 61 11.08 12.52 -1.80
CA SER A 61 11.19 13.90 -2.27
C SER A 61 12.41 14.15 -3.17
N THR A 62 13.36 13.21 -3.22
CA THR A 62 14.53 13.25 -4.11
C THR A 62 14.31 12.49 -5.43
N SER A 63 13.20 11.75 -5.57
CA SER A 63 12.87 11.03 -6.79
C SER A 63 12.67 12.00 -7.98
N PRO A 64 13.22 11.70 -9.16
CA PRO A 64 12.97 12.49 -10.36
C PRO A 64 11.48 12.53 -10.73
N THR A 65 11.04 13.63 -11.37
CA THR A 65 9.65 13.77 -11.82
C THR A 65 9.20 12.64 -12.75
N SER A 66 10.10 12.09 -13.56
CA SER A 66 9.83 10.93 -14.41
C SER A 66 9.47 9.68 -13.60
N VAL A 67 10.14 9.45 -12.48
CA VAL A 67 9.89 8.34 -11.56
C VAL A 67 8.53 8.52 -10.87
N ILE A 68 8.26 9.73 -10.34
CA ILE A 68 6.96 10.06 -9.73
C ILE A 68 5.82 9.81 -10.73
N LYS A 69 5.99 10.26 -11.97
CA LYS A 69 5.02 10.05 -13.03
C LYS A 69 4.83 8.55 -13.34
N ALA A 70 5.91 7.77 -13.40
CA ALA A 70 5.83 6.34 -13.70
C ALA A 70 5.01 5.58 -12.64
N TYR A 71 5.22 5.87 -11.35
CA TYR A 71 4.41 5.29 -10.28
C TYR A 71 2.94 5.70 -10.35
N LYS A 72 2.66 6.99 -10.60
CA LYS A 72 1.29 7.49 -10.77
C LYS A 72 0.59 6.82 -11.97
N ASP A 73 1.25 6.72 -13.11
CA ASP A 73 0.70 6.10 -14.32
C ASP A 73 0.40 4.61 -14.09
N GLN A 74 1.30 3.90 -13.40
CA GLN A 74 1.10 2.50 -13.04
C GLN A 74 -0.10 2.31 -12.11
N PHE A 75 -0.21 3.14 -11.06
CA PHE A 75 -1.38 3.14 -10.17
C PHE A 75 -2.69 3.38 -10.93
N GLN A 76 -2.73 4.36 -11.84
CA GLN A 76 -3.94 4.67 -12.60
C GLN A 76 -4.32 3.53 -13.55
N LYS A 77 -3.33 2.90 -14.18
CA LYS A 77 -3.53 1.71 -15.01
C LYS A 77 -4.12 0.56 -14.20
N ASP A 78 -3.51 0.23 -13.07
CA ASP A 78 -3.92 -0.91 -12.23
C ASP A 78 -5.32 -0.68 -11.63
N THR A 79 -5.62 0.55 -11.20
CA THR A 79 -6.94 0.94 -10.71
C THR A 79 -7.99 0.81 -11.81
N THR A 80 -7.68 1.26 -13.03
CA THR A 80 -8.60 1.14 -14.18
C THR A 80 -8.90 -0.32 -14.49
N MET A 81 -7.86 -1.17 -14.59
CA MET A 81 -8.02 -2.61 -14.84
C MET A 81 -8.82 -3.31 -13.74
N PHE A 82 -8.57 -2.97 -12.48
CA PHE A 82 -9.34 -3.49 -11.35
C PHE A 82 -10.82 -3.13 -11.47
N LEU A 83 -11.15 -1.86 -11.70
CA LEU A 83 -12.52 -1.39 -11.78
C LEU A 83 -13.26 -2.00 -12.98
N GLN A 84 -12.61 -2.13 -14.14
CA GLN A 84 -13.16 -2.84 -15.30
C GLN A 84 -13.52 -4.29 -14.96
N SER A 85 -12.60 -5.01 -14.30
CA SER A 85 -12.86 -6.40 -13.88
C SER A 85 -14.04 -6.48 -12.90
N ARG A 86 -14.11 -5.56 -11.94
CA ARG A 86 -15.22 -5.49 -10.96
C ARG A 86 -16.53 -5.08 -11.61
N SER A 87 -16.49 -4.28 -12.67
CA SER A 87 -17.69 -3.88 -13.37
C SER A 87 -18.31 -5.05 -14.11
N GLU A 88 -17.53 -5.99 -14.63
CA GLU A 88 -18.06 -7.21 -15.26
C GLU A 88 -18.72 -8.15 -14.23
N GLU A 89 -18.13 -8.27 -13.04
CA GLU A 89 -18.57 -9.21 -11.99
C GLU A 89 -19.78 -8.72 -11.18
N LEU A 90 -19.89 -7.41 -10.93
CA LEU A 90 -20.96 -6.84 -10.10
C LEU A 90 -22.30 -6.82 -10.86
N VAL A 91 -23.40 -7.07 -10.17
CA VAL A 91 -24.74 -6.84 -10.74
C VAL A 91 -25.05 -5.34 -10.83
N LYS A 92 -25.93 -4.93 -11.74
CA LYS A 92 -26.40 -3.54 -11.83
C LYS A 92 -26.98 -3.08 -10.48
N GLY A 93 -26.57 -1.90 -10.01
CA GLY A 93 -26.91 -1.39 -8.68
C GLY A 93 -26.14 -2.05 -7.52
N GLY A 94 -25.23 -2.97 -7.80
CA GLY A 94 -24.29 -3.53 -6.83
C GLY A 94 -23.34 -2.46 -6.30
N GLN A 95 -22.95 -2.57 -5.03
CA GLN A 95 -22.12 -1.59 -4.35
C GLN A 95 -20.79 -2.19 -3.93
N MET A 96 -19.76 -1.35 -4.02
CA MET A 96 -18.40 -1.68 -3.62
C MET A 96 -17.85 -0.54 -2.76
N VAL A 97 -17.12 -0.89 -1.70
CA VAL A 97 -16.33 0.04 -0.91
C VAL A 97 -14.88 -0.37 -1.06
N LEU A 98 -14.03 0.59 -1.42
CA LEU A 98 -12.59 0.42 -1.62
C LEU A 98 -11.87 1.33 -0.64
N THR A 99 -11.01 0.77 0.22
CA THR A 99 -10.14 1.54 1.10
C THR A 99 -8.71 1.33 0.69
N TYR A 100 -8.01 2.41 0.33
CA TYR A 100 -6.60 2.48 -0.06
C TYR A 100 -5.74 2.99 1.10
N TRP A 101 -4.53 2.44 1.27
CA TRP A 101 -3.48 3.17 1.99
C TRP A 101 -3.03 4.33 1.11
N GLY A 102 -3.56 5.52 1.41
CA GLY A 102 -3.37 6.73 0.62
C GLY A 102 -2.68 7.84 1.40
N ARG A 103 -2.92 9.06 0.96
CA ARG A 103 -2.35 10.28 1.53
C ARG A 103 -3.39 11.39 1.61
N ALA A 104 -3.24 12.27 2.60
CA ALA A 104 -4.10 13.45 2.73
C ALA A 104 -3.60 14.61 1.86
N THR A 105 -2.29 14.66 1.61
CA THR A 105 -1.64 15.68 0.77
C THR A 105 -1.71 15.32 -0.70
N GLU A 106 -1.77 16.32 -1.58
CA GLU A 106 -1.66 16.07 -3.03
C GLU A 106 -0.24 15.67 -3.46
N ASP A 107 0.78 16.09 -2.69
CA ASP A 107 2.18 15.70 -2.93
C ASP A 107 2.39 14.20 -2.63
N PRO A 108 2.76 13.38 -3.63
CA PRO A 108 3.01 11.94 -3.47
C PRO A 108 4.34 11.62 -2.77
N THR A 109 5.18 12.63 -2.52
CA THR A 109 6.50 12.48 -1.88
C THR A 109 6.53 12.98 -0.43
N SER A 110 5.35 13.31 0.12
CA SER A 110 5.22 13.78 1.49
C SER A 110 5.62 12.70 2.49
N ALA A 111 6.15 13.12 3.65
CA ALA A 111 6.54 12.19 4.70
C ALA A 111 5.40 11.25 5.15
N GLU A 112 4.13 11.70 5.07
CA GLU A 112 2.95 10.85 5.33
C GLU A 112 2.88 9.63 4.40
N SER A 113 3.39 9.78 3.17
CA SER A 113 3.38 8.76 2.12
C SER A 113 4.64 7.89 2.17
N THR A 114 5.76 8.40 2.69
CA THR A 114 7.07 7.76 2.53
C THR A 114 7.65 7.19 3.82
N PHE A 115 7.25 7.66 5.01
CA PHE A 115 7.99 7.38 6.26
C PHE A 115 8.21 5.88 6.52
N ALA A 116 7.19 5.03 6.29
CA ALA A 116 7.30 3.60 6.53
C ALA A 116 8.37 2.95 5.64
N TRP A 117 8.52 3.45 4.41
CA TRP A 117 9.51 3.01 3.44
C TRP A 117 10.88 3.65 3.66
N ASP A 118 10.93 4.91 4.11
CA ASP A 118 12.17 5.59 4.49
C ASP A 118 12.86 4.84 5.63
N LEU A 119 12.10 4.39 6.64
CA LEU A 119 12.63 3.58 7.73
C LEU A 119 13.15 2.21 7.25
N LEU A 120 12.51 1.62 6.23
CA LEU A 120 12.98 0.38 5.63
C LEU A 120 14.27 0.62 4.83
N SER A 121 14.37 1.75 4.11
CA SER A 121 15.58 2.17 3.41
C SER A 121 16.76 2.33 4.37
N VAL A 122 16.55 2.93 5.55
CA VAL A 122 17.57 3.00 6.61
C VAL A 122 18.08 1.62 7.03
N VAL A 123 17.17 0.66 7.24
CA VAL A 123 17.55 -0.71 7.63
C VAL A 123 18.34 -1.42 6.53
N LEU A 124 17.90 -1.31 5.27
CA LEU A 124 18.61 -1.91 4.15
C LEU A 124 20.01 -1.31 4.00
N ASN A 125 20.14 0.01 4.09
CA ASN A 125 21.44 0.68 4.01
C ASN A 125 22.40 0.28 5.16
N GLN A 126 21.89 0.06 6.37
CA GLN A 126 22.68 -0.49 7.48
C GLN A 126 23.21 -1.88 7.14
N LEU A 127 22.34 -2.77 6.68
CA LEU A 127 22.72 -4.14 6.30
C LEU A 127 23.71 -4.16 5.13
N THR A 128 23.59 -3.24 4.18
CA THR A 128 24.55 -3.05 3.09
C THR A 128 25.91 -2.62 3.63
N SER A 129 25.94 -1.63 4.52
CA SER A 129 27.19 -1.13 5.12
C SER A 129 27.95 -2.18 5.93
N GLU A 130 27.22 -3.16 6.47
CA GLU A 130 27.76 -4.30 7.21
C GLU A 130 28.16 -5.48 6.31
N GLY A 131 27.86 -5.40 5.01
CA GLY A 131 28.13 -6.46 4.04
C GLY A 131 27.17 -7.66 4.14
N THR A 132 26.03 -7.51 4.83
CA THR A 132 25.02 -8.56 4.97
C THR A 132 24.19 -8.72 3.70
N ILE A 133 23.95 -7.62 2.98
CA ILE A 133 23.31 -7.61 1.67
C ILE A 133 24.16 -6.83 0.67
N GLU A 134 24.07 -7.19 -0.60
CA GLU A 134 24.81 -6.56 -1.70
C GLU A 134 24.21 -5.18 -2.04
N GLU A 135 25.05 -4.17 -2.22
CA GLU A 135 24.63 -2.81 -2.57
C GLU A 135 23.87 -2.79 -3.90
N GLU A 136 24.34 -3.55 -4.89
CA GLU A 136 23.72 -3.67 -6.20
C GLU A 136 22.29 -4.23 -6.13
N LYS A 137 22.00 -5.11 -5.16
CA LYS A 137 20.65 -5.63 -4.92
C LYS A 137 19.73 -4.55 -4.35
N VAL A 138 20.25 -3.64 -3.53
CA VAL A 138 19.48 -2.52 -2.99
C VAL A 138 19.23 -1.47 -4.07
N GLU A 139 20.24 -1.13 -4.88
CA GLU A 139 20.08 -0.17 -5.99
C GLU A 139 19.09 -0.63 -7.05
N ALA A 140 19.01 -1.95 -7.29
CA ALA A 140 18.05 -2.54 -8.21
C ALA A 140 16.63 -2.68 -7.61
N PHE A 141 16.48 -2.51 -6.30
CA PHE A 141 15.23 -2.75 -5.60
C PHE A 141 14.30 -1.53 -5.61
N ASN A 142 13.05 -1.74 -6.03
CA ASN A 142 12.00 -0.75 -5.97
C ASN A 142 10.72 -1.40 -5.46
N ILE A 143 10.08 -0.77 -4.48
CA ILE A 143 8.84 -1.22 -3.87
C ILE A 143 7.70 -0.79 -4.76
N PRO A 144 6.85 -1.72 -5.25
CA PRO A 144 5.76 -1.40 -6.15
C PRO A 144 4.55 -0.84 -5.40
N VAL A 145 4.74 0.18 -4.56
CA VAL A 145 3.67 0.80 -3.78
C VAL A 145 3.54 2.26 -4.18
N TYR A 146 2.29 2.67 -4.41
CA TYR A 146 1.91 4.07 -4.59
C TYR A 146 0.75 4.39 -3.64
N HIS A 147 0.88 5.48 -2.89
CA HIS A 147 -0.14 5.93 -1.94
C HIS A 147 -0.99 7.02 -2.58
N PRO A 148 -2.18 6.75 -3.14
CA PRO A 148 -2.94 7.75 -3.89
C PRO A 148 -3.59 8.83 -2.99
N SER A 149 -3.80 10.03 -3.53
CA SER A 149 -4.69 11.03 -2.89
C SER A 149 -6.15 10.70 -3.21
N SER A 150 -7.09 11.27 -2.44
CA SER A 150 -8.53 11.13 -2.75
C SER A 150 -8.87 11.61 -4.16
N THR A 151 -8.21 12.69 -4.60
CA THR A 151 -8.38 13.24 -5.96
C THR A 151 -7.98 12.21 -7.01
N GLU A 152 -6.83 11.55 -6.85
CA GLU A 152 -6.36 10.54 -7.80
C GLU A 152 -7.22 9.28 -7.85
N VAL A 153 -7.82 8.88 -6.73
CA VAL A 153 -8.77 7.76 -6.67
C VAL A 153 -10.06 8.12 -7.40
N VAL A 154 -10.60 9.32 -7.15
CA VAL A 154 -11.80 9.82 -7.84
C VAL A 154 -11.57 9.90 -9.34
N GLU A 155 -10.47 10.49 -9.78
CA GLU A 155 -10.08 10.54 -11.19
C GLU A 155 -10.01 9.14 -11.81
N GLY A 156 -9.49 8.14 -11.08
CA GLY A 156 -9.45 6.75 -11.51
C GLY A 156 -10.84 6.17 -11.80
N VAL A 157 -11.78 6.36 -10.86
CA VAL A 157 -13.16 5.87 -10.99
C VAL A 157 -13.91 6.58 -12.11
N GLU A 158 -13.78 7.90 -12.20
CA GLU A 158 -14.45 8.69 -13.24
C GLU A 158 -13.92 8.37 -14.63
N ARG A 159 -12.61 8.15 -14.76
CA ARG A 159 -11.98 7.77 -16.04
C ARG A 159 -12.41 6.40 -16.53
N GLU A 160 -12.59 5.44 -15.62
CA GLU A 160 -13.08 4.10 -15.99
C GLU A 160 -14.57 4.13 -16.37
N GLY A 161 -15.39 4.82 -15.57
CA GLY A 161 -16.74 5.22 -15.97
C GLY A 161 -17.87 4.20 -15.75
N SER A 162 -17.63 2.98 -15.27
CA SER A 162 -18.66 1.97 -15.01
C SER A 162 -19.45 2.19 -13.71
N PHE A 163 -18.92 3.04 -12.82
CA PHE A 163 -19.49 3.25 -11.50
C PHE A 163 -19.93 4.70 -11.26
N VAL A 164 -20.88 4.86 -10.33
CA VAL A 164 -21.26 6.14 -9.73
C VAL A 164 -20.60 6.23 -8.37
N ILE A 165 -19.92 7.34 -8.08
CA ILE A 165 -19.32 7.59 -6.77
C ILE A 165 -20.43 8.01 -5.80
N ASN A 166 -20.56 7.27 -4.69
CA ASN A 166 -21.53 7.55 -3.64
C ASN A 166 -20.93 8.46 -2.55
N ALA A 167 -19.70 8.18 -2.14
CA ALA A 167 -19.00 8.88 -1.06
C ALA A 167 -17.48 8.68 -1.17
N VAL A 168 -16.73 9.66 -0.68
CA VAL A 168 -15.27 9.61 -0.51
C VAL A 168 -14.95 10.08 0.90
N ASP A 169 -14.10 9.35 1.60
CA ASP A 169 -13.64 9.65 2.95
C ASP A 169 -12.12 9.56 3.03
N VAL A 170 -11.50 10.44 3.79
CA VAL A 170 -10.07 10.40 4.11
C VAL A 170 -9.96 10.34 5.62
N SER A 171 -9.56 9.19 6.13
CA SER A 171 -9.44 8.94 7.56
C SER A 171 -7.99 8.64 7.94
N GLN A 172 -7.64 9.02 9.16
CA GLN A 172 -6.32 8.84 9.72
C GLN A 172 -6.39 7.89 10.91
N VAL A 173 -5.52 6.88 10.91
CA VAL A 173 -5.39 5.91 11.99
C VAL A 173 -4.06 6.15 12.68
N ASP A 174 -4.10 6.40 13.97
CA ASP A 174 -2.89 6.54 14.78
C ASP A 174 -2.22 5.18 14.94
N CYS A 175 -0.90 5.13 14.70
CA CYS A 175 -0.10 3.93 14.91
C CYS A 175 0.27 3.73 16.39
N ASP A 176 -0.05 4.68 17.27
CA ASP A 176 0.28 4.59 18.69
C ASP A 176 -0.56 3.52 19.43
N GLY A 177 0.14 2.50 19.92
CA GLY A 177 -0.29 1.75 21.09
C GLY A 177 -0.03 2.61 22.34
N GLN A 178 -1.08 3.05 23.02
CA GLN A 178 -1.01 3.87 24.24
C GLN A 178 -0.23 3.12 25.34
N GLU A 179 1.07 3.39 25.56
CA GLU A 179 1.85 3.13 26.79
C GLU A 179 3.37 3.48 26.65
N ASN A 180 4.12 3.70 27.75
CA ASN A 180 5.49 4.26 27.76
C ASN A 180 6.59 3.29 28.32
N GLY A 181 7.80 3.23 27.71
CA GLY A 181 9.00 2.49 28.22
C GLY A 181 9.97 1.89 27.16
N ALA A 182 11.17 1.41 27.53
CA ALA A 182 12.14 0.82 26.58
C ALA A 182 11.72 -0.56 26.02
N THR A 183 11.08 -1.39 26.85
CA THR A 183 10.35 -2.60 26.44
C THR A 183 9.12 -2.28 25.58
N VAL A 184 8.77 -1.00 25.47
CA VAL A 184 7.61 -0.48 24.72
C VAL A 184 8.01 0.01 23.33
N ILE A 185 9.29 0.31 23.05
CA ILE A 185 9.77 0.64 21.70
C ILE A 185 9.54 -0.56 20.76
N ALA A 186 9.94 -1.76 21.18
CA ALA A 186 9.67 -2.99 20.42
C ALA A 186 8.16 -3.22 20.26
N LYS A 187 7.37 -3.08 21.33
CA LYS A 187 5.90 -3.26 21.28
C LYS A 187 5.17 -2.23 20.42
N ARG A 188 5.66 -0.98 20.35
CA ARG A 188 5.12 0.08 19.49
C ARG A 188 5.44 -0.17 18.01
N GLY A 189 6.65 -0.67 17.72
CA GLY A 189 7.06 -1.04 16.37
C GLY A 189 6.46 -2.37 15.88
N GLU A 190 6.08 -3.28 16.79
CA GLU A 190 5.63 -4.64 16.46
C GLU A 190 4.41 -4.69 15.53
N ALA A 191 3.34 -3.96 15.87
CA ALA A 191 2.11 -3.98 15.07
C ALA A 191 2.33 -3.36 13.66
N PRO A 192 2.89 -2.15 13.54
CA PRO A 192 3.24 -1.57 12.24
C PRO A 192 4.26 -2.40 11.45
N SER A 193 5.28 -2.95 12.11
CA SER A 193 6.26 -3.83 11.45
C SER A 193 5.63 -5.12 10.97
N ARG A 194 4.70 -5.72 11.73
CA ARG A 194 4.00 -6.94 11.31
C ARG A 194 3.07 -6.65 10.14
N LEU A 195 2.39 -5.50 10.16
CA LEU A 195 1.62 -5.03 9.02
C LEU A 195 2.53 -4.92 7.80
N LEU A 196 3.61 -4.13 7.87
CA LEU A 196 4.55 -3.95 6.76
C LEU A 196 5.13 -5.29 6.27
N ARG A 197 5.51 -6.17 7.20
CA ARG A 197 6.01 -7.52 6.88
C ARG A 197 5.02 -8.30 6.04
N SER A 198 3.74 -8.28 6.39
CA SER A 198 2.70 -8.95 5.61
C SER A 198 2.55 -8.42 4.17
N ILE A 199 3.03 -7.21 3.90
CA ILE A 199 3.01 -6.53 2.59
C ILE A 199 4.20 -6.94 1.75
N VAL A 200 5.41 -6.76 2.27
CA VAL A 200 6.63 -6.76 1.44
C VAL A 200 7.55 -7.94 1.69
N GLU A 201 7.28 -8.81 2.67
CA GLU A 201 8.15 -9.95 2.99
C GLU A 201 8.47 -10.81 1.78
N SER A 202 7.47 -11.16 0.96
CA SER A 202 7.71 -11.99 -0.24
C SER A 202 8.57 -11.30 -1.28
N ILE A 203 8.42 -9.98 -1.42
CA ILE A 203 9.16 -9.17 -2.39
C ILE A 203 10.62 -9.01 -1.92
N LEU A 204 10.82 -8.74 -0.62
CA LEU A 204 12.15 -8.70 -0.01
C LEU A 204 12.85 -10.06 -0.08
N ALA A 205 12.13 -11.16 0.19
CA ALA A 205 12.70 -12.50 0.15
C ALA A 205 13.13 -12.91 -1.26
N SER A 206 12.39 -12.46 -2.28
CA SER A 206 12.77 -12.68 -3.67
C SER A 206 14.03 -11.93 -4.07
N GLN A 207 14.28 -10.74 -3.51
CA GLN A 207 15.41 -9.89 -3.88
C GLN A 207 16.67 -10.23 -3.06
N PHE A 208 16.52 -10.39 -1.75
CA PHE A 208 17.62 -10.49 -0.79
C PHE A 208 17.80 -11.91 -0.23
N GLY A 209 16.87 -12.83 -0.51
CA GLY A 209 16.85 -14.18 0.04
C GLY A 209 16.09 -14.28 1.36
N THR A 210 15.64 -15.48 1.71
CA THR A 210 14.84 -15.72 2.93
C THR A 210 15.65 -15.63 4.22
N ALA A 211 16.97 -15.84 4.16
CA ALA A 211 17.84 -15.88 5.33
C ALA A 211 17.96 -14.55 6.07
N VAL A 212 17.81 -13.42 5.37
CA VAL A 212 17.97 -12.07 5.94
C VAL A 212 16.66 -11.42 6.40
N ILE A 213 15.52 -12.06 6.11
CA ILE A 213 14.19 -11.46 6.32
C ILE A 213 13.89 -11.21 7.80
N ASP A 214 14.18 -12.17 8.66
CA ASP A 214 13.92 -12.02 10.09
C ASP A 214 14.78 -10.89 10.68
N GLU A 215 16.03 -10.77 10.24
CA GLU A 215 16.92 -9.68 10.66
C GLU A 215 16.45 -8.31 10.16
N ILE A 216 16.02 -8.19 8.89
CA ILE A 216 15.44 -6.96 8.34
C ILE A 216 14.28 -6.50 9.21
N PHE A 217 13.33 -7.39 9.54
CA PHE A 217 12.16 -6.99 10.31
C PHE A 217 12.42 -6.78 11.80
N GLU A 218 13.43 -7.45 12.39
CA GLU A 218 13.89 -7.16 13.75
C GLU A 218 14.46 -5.74 13.85
N ARG A 219 15.33 -5.35 12.92
CA ARG A 219 15.89 -4.00 12.84
C ARG A 219 14.82 -2.96 12.52
N TYR A 220 13.92 -3.27 11.58
CA TYR A 220 12.80 -2.39 11.22
C TYR A 220 11.90 -2.11 12.42
N THR A 221 11.54 -3.13 13.20
CA THR A 221 10.74 -2.98 14.43
C THR A 221 11.41 -1.98 15.39
N ARG A 222 12.73 -2.07 15.58
CA ARG A 222 13.48 -1.16 16.46
C ARG A 222 13.49 0.27 15.93
N VAL A 223 13.83 0.46 14.65
CA VAL A 223 13.90 1.77 13.99
C VAL A 223 12.53 2.45 13.98
N PHE A 224 11.47 1.70 13.68
CA PHE A 224 10.10 2.20 13.71
C PHE A 224 9.68 2.60 15.12
N GLY A 225 9.96 1.77 16.12
CA GLY A 225 9.68 2.09 17.51
C GLY A 225 10.38 3.35 18.00
N ASP A 226 11.64 3.57 17.61
CA ASP A 226 12.40 4.78 17.95
C ASP A 226 11.80 6.01 17.25
N HIS A 227 11.43 5.91 15.97
CA HIS A 227 10.72 6.96 15.26
C HIS A 227 9.42 7.36 15.97
N MET A 228 8.60 6.37 16.34
CA MET A 228 7.34 6.55 17.09
C MET A 228 7.51 7.17 18.47
N SER A 229 8.69 7.03 19.09
CA SER A 229 8.98 7.67 20.37
C SER A 229 9.19 9.19 20.26
N ARG A 230 9.51 9.67 19.06
CA ARG A 230 9.86 11.08 18.78
C ARG A 230 8.79 11.80 17.99
N GLN A 231 8.08 11.07 17.13
CA GLN A 231 7.10 11.61 16.21
C GLN A 231 5.88 10.70 16.17
N ARG A 232 4.71 11.33 16.03
CA ARG A 232 3.45 10.61 15.84
C ARG A 232 3.38 10.07 14.41
N ALA A 233 3.30 8.76 14.23
CA ALA A 233 3.04 8.19 12.92
C ALA A 233 1.55 7.89 12.72
N VAL A 234 1.09 8.21 11.52
CA VAL A 234 -0.32 8.12 11.15
C VAL A 234 -0.42 7.42 9.81
N LEU A 235 -1.33 6.47 9.71
CA LEU A 235 -1.69 5.86 8.43
C LEU A 235 -2.93 6.57 7.88
N THR A 236 -2.82 7.10 6.68
CA THR A 236 -3.95 7.71 5.99
C THR A 236 -4.63 6.68 5.08
N ASN A 237 -5.94 6.56 5.25
CA ASN A 237 -6.81 5.71 4.45
C ASN A 237 -7.68 6.59 3.57
N VAL A 238 -7.67 6.32 2.27
CA VAL A 238 -8.60 6.92 1.31
C VAL A 238 -9.67 5.87 1.01
N THR A 239 -10.90 6.13 1.42
CA THR A 239 -12.04 5.23 1.20
C THR A 239 -13.01 5.81 0.19
N ILE A 240 -13.40 5.02 -0.80
CA ILE A 240 -14.40 5.39 -1.80
C ILE A 240 -15.51 4.33 -1.85
N SER A 241 -16.75 4.79 -1.85
CA SER A 241 -17.93 3.95 -2.07
C SER A 241 -18.48 4.22 -3.46
N VAL A 242 -18.74 3.15 -4.21
CA VAL A 242 -19.20 3.22 -5.59
C VAL A 242 -20.37 2.27 -5.85
N THR A 243 -21.24 2.61 -6.80
CA THR A 243 -22.38 1.79 -7.26
C THR A 243 -22.26 1.52 -8.75
N LYS A 244 -22.42 0.27 -9.19
CA LYS A 244 -22.41 -0.10 -10.62
C LYS A 244 -23.65 0.46 -11.34
N LYS A 245 -23.44 1.10 -12.49
CA LYS A 245 -24.47 1.66 -13.38
C LYS A 245 -25.39 0.60 -14.02
#